data_AF-X1TME3-F1
#
_entry.id   AF-X1TME3-F1
#
_cell.length_a   1.000
_cell.length_b   1.000
_cell.length_c   1.000
_cell.angle_alpha   90.00
_cell.angle_beta   90.00
_cell.angle_gamma   90.00
#
_symmetry.space_group_name_H-M   'P 1'
#
loop_
_entity.id
_entity.type
_entity.pdbx_description
1 polymer ?
#
loop_
_entity_poly.entity_id
_entity_poly.type
_entity_poly.pdbx_seq_one_letter_code
_entity_poly.pdbx_strand_id
1 'polypeptide(L)' 'MKLNTRVFELCNGKYQKVSELVQAMGISYNLYYRVRKGERGIHERFIIGAMKAFPGYKLDDLFYVSED' A
#
# COMPACT_ATOMS: atom_id res chain seq x y z
N MET A 1 -1.10 -17.48 -6.98
CA MET A 1 -0.38 -16.73 -5.93
C MET A 1 -0.19 -15.30 -6.38
N LYS A 2 -1.00 -14.38 -5.86
CA LYS A 2 -0.85 -12.93 -6.06
C LYS A 2 -0.43 -12.27 -4.76
N LEU A 3 0.41 -11.26 -4.85
CA LEU A 3 0.75 -10.39 -3.72
C LEU A 3 -0.36 -9.35 -3.55
N ASN A 4 -0.96 -9.32 -2.37
CA ASN A 4 -1.98 -8.37 -1.94
C ASN A 4 -1.43 -7.49 -0.81
N THR A 5 -2.16 -6.41 -0.47
CA THR A 5 -1.75 -5.46 0.56
C THR A 5 -2.86 -5.16 1.55
N ARG A 6 -2.49 -4.92 2.81
CA ARG A 6 -3.36 -4.43 3.87
C ARG A 6 -3.30 -2.90 4.06
N VAL A 7 -2.53 -2.21 3.22
CA VAL A 7 -2.29 -0.76 3.33
C VAL A 7 -3.58 0.06 3.29
N PHE A 8 -4.57 -0.40 2.52
CA PHE A 8 -5.84 0.30 2.35
C PHE A 8 -6.74 0.18 3.59
N GLU A 9 -6.67 -0.96 4.27
CA GLU A 9 -7.38 -1.24 5.53
C GLU A 9 -6.72 -0.50 6.69
N LEU A 10 -5.39 -0.51 6.76
CA LEU A 10 -4.61 0.18 7.79
C LEU A 10 -4.68 1.71 7.67
N CYS A 11 -5.02 2.24 6.49
CA CYS A 11 -5.15 3.67 6.24
C CYS A 11 -6.17 4.34 7.18
N ASN A 12 -7.33 3.71 7.40
CA ASN A 12 -8.46 4.31 8.12
C ASN A 12 -8.15 4.68 9.59
N GLY A 13 -7.09 4.12 10.18
CA GLY A 13 -6.64 4.48 11.54
C GLY A 13 -5.50 5.50 11.61
N LYS A 14 -4.75 5.69 10.52
CA LYS A 14 -3.49 6.46 10.51
C LYS A 14 -3.52 7.71 9.64
N TYR A 15 -4.24 7.66 8.53
CA TYR A 15 -4.32 8.74 7.55
C TYR A 15 -5.79 9.08 7.30
N GLN A 16 -6.17 10.33 7.49
CA GLN A 16 -7.56 10.78 7.31
C GLN A 16 -7.91 10.95 5.83
N LYS A 17 -6.90 11.14 4.98
CA LYS A 17 -7.07 11.38 3.55
C LYS A 17 -6.10 10.53 2.73
N VAL A 18 -6.56 10.12 1.55
CA VAL A 18 -5.70 9.45 0.54
C VAL A 18 -4.47 10.30 0.21
N SER A 19 -4.59 11.63 0.23
CA SER A 19 -3.48 12.55 -0.02
C SER A 19 -2.33 12.37 0.96
N GLU A 20 -2.64 12.19 2.24
CA GLU A 20 -1.66 12.02 3.31
C GLU A 20 -0.94 10.68 3.17
N LEU A 21 -1.69 9.62 2.86
CA LEU A 21 -1.11 8.30 2.60
C LEU A 21 -0.19 8.32 1.37
N VAL A 22 -0.65 8.86 0.24
CA VAL A 22 0.13 8.93 -1.01
C VAL A 22 1.41 9.76 -0.81
N GLN A 23 1.31 10.86 -0.06
CA GLN A 23 2.45 11.68 0.31
C GLN A 23 3.44 10.93 1.21
N ALA A 24 2.94 10.25 2.26
CA ALA A 24 3.78 9.47 3.18
C ALA A 24 4.47 8.29 2.48
N MET A 25 3.78 7.66 1.52
CA MET A 25 4.34 6.59 0.71
C MET A 25 5.33 7.10 -0.36
N GLY A 26 5.32 8.40 -0.68
CA GLY A 26 6.16 8.94 -1.76
C GLY A 26 5.82 8.38 -3.15
N ILE A 27 4.54 8.08 -3.39
CA ILE A 27 4.03 7.59 -4.68
C ILE A 27 3.07 8.60 -5.32
N SER A 28 2.63 8.35 -6.56
CA SER A 28 1.59 9.15 -7.19
C SER A 28 0.19 8.58 -6.91
N TYR A 29 -0.83 9.44 -6.95
CA TYR A 29 -2.23 9.01 -6.90
C TYR A 29 -2.57 7.97 -7.98
N ASN A 30 -2.02 8.15 -9.19
CA ASN A 30 -2.24 7.22 -10.29
C ASN A 30 -1.74 5.82 -9.91
N LEU A 31 -0.53 5.71 -9.33
CA LEU A 31 -0.03 4.43 -8.86
C LEU A 31 -0.92 3.85 -7.75
N TYR A 32 -1.29 4.67 -6.76
CA TYR A 32 -2.18 4.24 -5.68
C TYR A 32 -3.50 3.65 -6.21
N TYR A 33 -4.18 4.37 -7.11
CA TYR A 33 -5.47 3.93 -7.64
C TYR A 33 -5.34 2.72 -8.56
N ARG A 34 -4.28 2.62 -9.37
CA ARG A 34 -4.04 1.44 -10.22
C ARG A 34 -3.82 0.18 -9.40
N VAL A 35 -3.07 0.27 -8.29
CA VAL A 35 -2.91 -0.87 -7.36
C VAL A 35 -4.23 -1.18 -6.67
N ARG A 36 -4.94 -0.17 -6.16
CA ARG A 36 -6.23 -0.34 -5.47
C ARG A 36 -7.30 -1.00 -6.34
N LYS A 37 -7.34 -0.68 -7.64
CA LYS A 37 -8.29 -1.25 -8.60
C LYS A 37 -7.86 -2.61 -9.18
N GLY A 38 -6.65 -3.08 -8.86
CA GLY A 38 -6.09 -4.29 -9.46
C GLY A 38 -5.59 -4.12 -10.90
N GLU A 39 -5.57 -2.90 -11.44
CA GLU A 39 -5.06 -2.59 -12.78
C GLU A 39 -3.54 -2.70 -12.88
N ARG A 40 -2.84 -2.67 -11.74
CA ARG A 40 -1.39 -2.85 -11.64
C ARG A 40 -1.06 -3.64 -10.39
N GLY A 41 -0.20 -4.65 -10.53
CA GLY A 41 0.33 -5.39 -9.39
C GLY A 41 1.17 -4.54 -8.43
N ILE A 42 1.31 -5.04 -7.21
CA ILE A 42 2.20 -4.47 -6.20
C ILE A 42 3.65 -4.70 -6.65
N HIS A 43 4.43 -3.64 -6.71
CA HIS A 43 5.84 -3.68 -7.09
C HIS A 43 6.70 -2.94 -6.08
N GLU A 44 8.02 -3.05 -6.23
CA GLU A 44 9.02 -2.53 -5.30
C GLU A 44 8.73 -1.10 -4.79
N ARG A 45 8.43 -0.15 -5.69
CA ARG A 45 8.16 1.24 -5.29
C ARG A 45 6.93 1.36 -4.38
N PHE A 46 5.90 0.55 -4.59
CA PHE A 46 4.74 0.51 -3.71
C PHE A 46 5.10 -0.10 -2.35
N ILE A 47 5.92 -1.16 -2.34
CA ILE A 47 6.40 -1.84 -1.12
C ILE A 47 7.23 -0.88 -0.26
N ILE A 48 8.25 -0.25 -0.87
CA ILE A 48 9.11 0.73 -0.19
C ILE A 48 8.26 1.90 0.34
N GLY A 49 7.29 2.38 -0.45
CA GLY A 49 6.40 3.45 -0.02
C GLY A 49 5.55 3.06 1.18
N ALA A 50 4.95 1.88 1.16
CA ALA A 50 4.17 1.37 2.29
C ALA A 50 5.03 1.27 3.55
N MET A 51 6.23 0.70 3.47
CA MET A 51 7.13 0.60 4.63
C MET A 51 7.51 1.97 5.20
N LYS A 52 7.65 3.01 4.36
CA LYS A 52 7.90 4.39 4.81
C LYS A 52 6.68 5.01 5.49
N ALA A 53 5.47 4.76 4.97
CA ALA A 53 4.23 5.27 5.55
C ALA A 53 3.84 4.55 6.85
N PHE A 54 4.25 3.29 7.02
CA PHE A 54 3.92 2.48 8.19
C PHE A 54 5.18 2.06 8.97
N PRO A 55 5.96 3.01 9.54
CA PRO A 55 7.07 2.66 10.41
C PRO A 55 6.56 1.81 11.58
N GLY A 56 7.32 0.76 11.91
CA GLY A 56 6.99 -0.21 12.97
C GLY A 56 6.19 -1.42 12.49
N TYR A 57 5.64 -1.40 11.28
CA TYR A 57 5.01 -2.57 10.66
C TYR A 57 6.06 -3.40 9.93
N LYS A 58 5.96 -4.72 10.04
CA LYS A 58 6.76 -5.67 9.27
C LYS A 58 6.16 -5.86 7.87
N LEU A 59 6.93 -6.49 6.98
CA LEU A 59 6.50 -6.71 5.60
C LEU A 59 5.21 -7.54 5.51
N ASP A 60 5.10 -8.57 6.35
CA ASP A 60 3.95 -9.49 6.47
C ASP A 60 2.74 -8.88 7.18
N ASP A 61 2.92 -7.79 7.93
CA ASP A 61 1.80 -6.99 8.41
C ASP A 61 1.14 -6.21 7.27
N LEU A 62 1.95 -5.75 6.29
CA LEU A 62 1.52 -4.87 5.19
C LEU A 62 1.13 -5.62 3.92
N PHE A 63 1.70 -6.80 3.70
CA PHE A 63 1.55 -7.58 2.47
C PHE A 63 1.32 -9.05 2.77
N TYR A 64 0.52 -9.71 1.92
CA TYR A 64 0.25 -11.13 2.05
C TYR A 64 0.06 -11.76 0.67
N VAL A 65 0.24 -13.07 0.59
CA VAL A 65 -0.02 -13.83 -0.63
C VAL A 65 -1.37 -14.53 -0.47
N SER A 66 -2.21 -14.45 -1.49
CA SER A 66 -3.42 -15.28 -1.59
C SER A 66 -3.48 -16.02 -2.93
N GLU A 67 -4.37 -17.00 -3.02
CA GLU A 67 -4.53 -17.84 -4.21
C GLU A 67 -5.45 -17.24 -5.28
N ASP A 68 -6.10 -16.11 -5.00
CA ASP A 68 -6.99 -15.39 -5.94
C ASP A 68 -6.34 -15.00 -7.27
#